data_AF-A0A3Q0NBE9-F1
#
_entry.id   AF-A0A3Q0NBE9-F1
#
_cell.length_a   1.000
_cell.length_b   1.000
_cell.length_c   1.000
_cell.angle_alpha   90.00
_cell.angle_beta   90.00
_cell.angle_gamma   90.00
#
_symmetry.space_group_name_H-M   'P 1'
#
loop_
_entity.id
_entity.type
_entity.pdbx_description
1 polymer ?
#
loop_
_entity_poly.entity_id
_entity_poly.type
_entity_poly.pdbx_seq_one_letter_code
_entity_poly.pdbx_strand_id
1 'polypeptide(L)'
;MNRQTEFTLLIVGASLSILTFLGAMLYTIIFGLNTLMVADTFGYYSSSEETILLGIITFFSVVAAFFALGSAVFGFIGAFKVKSDGPKVKTLGVCFIVLGGLQVFTIHGILFLIAGILTITKKEYKTNSKEDEGTKWE
;
A
#
# COMPACT_ATOMS: atom_id res chain seq x y z
N MET A 1 -0.98 7.03 -23.18
CA MET A 1 0.34 7.42 -22.62
C MET A 1 0.97 6.18 -21.94
N ASN A 2 2.28 5.90 -22.07
CA ASN A 2 2.85 4.68 -21.45
C ASN A 2 3.03 4.86 -19.93
N ARG A 3 2.09 4.33 -19.13
CA ARG A 3 2.13 4.32 -17.65
C ARG A 3 2.69 3.02 -17.06
N GLN A 4 3.44 2.25 -17.84
CA GLN A 4 4.03 0.97 -17.40
C GLN A 4 4.87 1.09 -16.12
N THR A 5 5.66 2.16 -15.95
CA THR A 5 6.48 2.35 -14.75
C THR A 5 5.63 2.54 -13.49
N GLU A 6 4.57 3.36 -13.55
CA GLU A 6 3.63 3.56 -12.44
C GLU A 6 2.92 2.25 -12.10
N PHE A 7 2.46 1.51 -13.13
CA PHE A 7 1.81 0.22 -12.97
C PHE A 7 2.71 -0.81 -12.28
N THR A 8 3.96 -0.95 -12.73
CA THR A 8 4.92 -1.90 -12.14
C THR A 8 5.24 -1.52 -10.70
N LEU A 9 5.49 -0.25 -10.41
CA LEU A 9 5.78 0.22 -9.05
C LEU A 9 4.62 -0.07 -8.09
N LEU A 10 3.38 0.15 -8.53
CA LEU A 10 2.17 -0.14 -7.73
C LEU A 10 1.97 -1.64 -7.50
N ILE A 11 2.17 -2.48 -8.52
CA ILE A 11 2.08 -3.94 -8.36
C ILE A 11 3.17 -4.46 -7.43
N VAL A 12 4.42 -4.02 -7.59
CA VAL A 12 5.51 -4.46 -6.72
C VAL A 12 5.27 -4.00 -5.28
N GLY A 13 4.85 -2.74 -5.07
CA GLY A 13 4.47 -2.24 -3.75
C GLY A 13 3.30 -3.01 -3.12
N ALA A 14 2.28 -3.36 -3.91
CA ALA A 14 1.13 -4.15 -3.45
C ALA A 14 1.52 -5.58 -3.06
N SER A 15 2.32 -6.24 -3.91
CA SER A 15 2.82 -7.60 -3.65
C SER A 15 3.69 -7.66 -2.40
N LEU A 16 4.59 -6.68 -2.21
CA LEU A 16 5.38 -6.58 -0.99
C LEU A 16 4.50 -6.31 0.23
N SER A 17 3.45 -5.49 0.11
CA SER A 17 2.50 -5.26 1.21
C SER A 17 1.77 -6.53 1.62
N ILE A 18 1.42 -7.40 0.67
CA ILE A 18 0.86 -8.73 0.96
C ILE A 18 1.85 -9.64 1.66
N LEU A 19 3.12 -9.60 1.26
CA LEU A 19 4.16 -10.37 1.93
C LEU A 19 4.33 -9.90 3.38
N THR A 20 4.33 -8.58 3.61
CA THR A 20 4.37 -8.01 4.96
C THR A 20 3.13 -8.40 5.77
N PHE A 21 1.95 -8.37 5.16
CA PHE A 21 0.71 -8.84 5.78
C PHE A 21 0.80 -10.31 6.21
N LEU A 22 1.29 -11.19 5.33
CA LEU A 22 1.46 -12.60 5.63
C LEU A 22 2.45 -12.81 6.79
N GLY A 23 3.57 -12.07 6.79
CA GLY A 23 4.54 -12.10 7.89
C GLY A 23 3.95 -11.64 9.22
N ALA A 24 3.20 -10.53 9.23
CA ALA A 24 2.54 -10.02 10.42
C ALA A 24 1.44 -10.97 10.94
N MET A 25 0.69 -11.60 10.04
CA MET A 25 -0.30 -12.63 10.39
C MET A 25 0.37 -13.87 10.98
N LEU A 26 1.45 -14.37 10.39
CA LEU A 26 2.19 -15.51 10.93
C LEU A 26 2.77 -15.19 12.32
N TYR A 27 3.35 -14.00 12.50
CA TYR A 27 3.81 -13.54 13.80
C TYR A 27 2.67 -13.49 14.83
N THR A 28 1.53 -12.90 14.45
CA THR A 28 0.35 -12.80 15.32
C THR A 28 -0.20 -14.18 15.68
N ILE A 29 -0.24 -15.13 14.74
CA ILE A 29 -0.70 -16.50 15.01
C ILE A 29 0.28 -17.19 15.97
N ILE A 30 1.58 -17.11 15.74
CA ILE A 30 2.57 -17.82 16.56
C ILE A 30 2.68 -17.20 17.96
N PHE A 31 2.82 -15.88 18.06
CA PHE A 31 3.09 -15.19 19.33
C PHE A 31 1.82 -14.63 19.99
N GLY A 32 0.82 -14.25 19.20
CA GLY A 32 -0.46 -13.73 19.70
C GLY A 32 -1.40 -14.80 20.24
N LEU A 33 -1.44 -16.00 19.64
CA LEU A 33 -2.17 -17.12 20.28
C LEU A 33 -1.46 -17.60 21.54
N ASN A 34 -0.11 -17.60 21.56
CA ASN A 34 0.65 -17.94 22.76
C ASN A 34 0.37 -16.96 23.91
N THR A 35 0.29 -15.66 23.65
CA THR A 35 -0.06 -14.67 24.69
C THR A 35 -1.49 -14.86 25.23
N LEU A 36 -2.46 -15.13 24.36
CA LEU A 36 -3.84 -15.44 24.78
C LEU A 36 -3.91 -16.71 25.62
N MET A 37 -3.25 -17.79 25.19
CA MET A 37 -3.24 -19.06 25.93
C MET A 37 -2.46 -18.96 27.25
N VAL A 38 -1.38 -18.19 27.31
CA VAL A 38 -0.63 -17.94 28.55
C VAL A 38 -1.43 -17.06 29.50
N ALA A 39 -2.13 -16.04 29.00
CA ALA A 39 -2.98 -15.17 29.82
C ALA A 39 -4.18 -15.91 30.44
N ASP A 40 -4.79 -16.85 29.70
CA ASP A 40 -5.94 -17.65 30.19
C ASP A 40 -5.51 -18.80 31.12
N THR A 41 -4.30 -19.37 30.93
CA THR A 41 -3.83 -20.55 31.69
C THR A 41 -2.98 -20.20 32.91
N PHE A 42 -2.29 -19.05 32.92
CA PHE A 42 -1.32 -18.65 33.96
C PHE A 42 -1.66 -17.31 34.60
N GLY A 43 -2.91 -17.09 35.00
CA GLY A 43 -3.37 -15.87 35.68
C GLY A 43 -2.66 -15.51 37.01
N TYR A 44 -1.49 -16.08 37.33
CA TYR A 44 -0.79 -15.79 38.59
C TYR A 44 0.75 -15.93 38.61
N TYR A 45 1.45 -16.39 37.55
CA TYR A 45 2.87 -16.79 37.72
C TYR A 45 3.88 -16.50 36.59
N SER A 46 3.56 -15.72 35.55
CA SER A 46 4.59 -15.20 34.64
C SER A 46 4.89 -13.73 34.95
N SER A 47 6.17 -13.36 34.95
CA SER A 47 6.69 -11.99 35.05
C SER A 47 5.84 -11.02 34.22
N SER A 48 5.05 -10.19 34.92
CA SER A 48 4.00 -9.34 34.32
C SER A 48 4.52 -8.44 33.20
N GLU A 49 5.78 -8.00 33.26
CA GLU A 49 6.39 -7.08 32.30
C GLU A 49 6.57 -7.68 30.90
N GLU A 50 7.01 -8.94 30.81
CA GLU A 50 7.25 -9.60 29.51
C GLU A 50 5.94 -9.92 28.79
N THR A 51 4.91 -10.34 29.53
CA THR A 51 3.57 -10.59 28.99
C THR A 51 2.91 -9.30 28.49
N ILE A 52 3.05 -8.19 29.23
CA ILE A 52 2.55 -6.88 28.81
C ILE A 52 3.26 -6.41 27.54
N LEU A 53 4.59 -6.52 27.49
CA LEU A 53 5.37 -6.12 26.31
C LEU A 53 4.97 -6.94 25.08
N LEU A 54 4.85 -8.27 25.22
CA LEU A 54 4.45 -9.15 24.12
C LEU A 54 3.01 -8.88 23.66
N GLY A 55 2.10 -8.53 24.59
CA GLY A 55 0.73 -8.12 24.27
C GLY A 55 0.68 -6.82 23.46
N ILE A 56 1.47 -5.81 23.84
CA ILE A 56 1.57 -4.53 23.11
C ILE A 56 2.12 -4.77 21.69
N ILE A 57 3.20 -5.55 21.56
CA ILE A 57 3.80 -5.84 20.25
C ILE A 57 2.81 -6.61 19.36
N THR A 58 2.09 -7.59 19.92
CA THR A 58 1.06 -8.34 19.19
C THR A 58 -0.05 -7.43 18.71
N PHE A 59 -0.54 -6.50 19.56
CA PHE A 59 -1.56 -5.53 19.17
C PHE A 59 -1.10 -4.66 17.98
N PHE A 60 0.10 -4.10 18.05
CA PHE A 60 0.64 -3.31 16.93
C PHE A 60 0.88 -4.15 15.67
N SER A 61 1.25 -5.42 15.81
CA SER A 61 1.39 -6.34 14.67
C SER A 61 0.05 -6.56 13.95
N VAL A 62 -1.05 -6.75 14.69
CA VAL A 62 -2.40 -6.88 14.12
C VAL A 62 -2.81 -5.60 13.38
N VAL A 63 -2.59 -4.44 14.00
CA VAL A 63 -2.89 -3.14 13.36
C VAL A 63 -2.08 -2.97 12.08
N ALA A 64 -0.78 -3.28 12.12
CA ALA A 64 0.09 -3.23 10.95
C ALA A 64 -0.36 -4.22 9.86
N ALA A 65 -0.85 -5.41 10.22
CA ALA A 65 -1.39 -6.38 9.28
C ALA A 65 -2.61 -5.83 8.52
N PHE A 66 -3.61 -5.28 9.23
CA PHE A 66 -4.76 -4.67 8.57
C PHE A 66 -4.36 -3.50 7.67
N PHE A 67 -3.40 -2.71 8.12
CA PHE A 67 -2.88 -1.58 7.34
C PHE A 67 -2.17 -2.04 6.06
N ALA A 68 -1.34 -3.09 6.14
CA ALA A 68 -0.66 -3.70 5.00
C ALA A 68 -1.65 -4.33 4.01
N LEU A 69 -2.70 -4.99 4.51
CA LEU A 69 -3.78 -5.54 3.69
C LEU A 69 -4.52 -4.44 2.95
N GLY A 70 -4.93 -3.38 3.65
CA GLY A 70 -5.58 -2.22 3.04
C GLY A 70 -4.70 -1.59 1.96
N SER A 71 -3.42 -1.37 2.27
CA SER A 71 -2.46 -0.82 1.32
C SER A 71 -2.27 -1.71 0.08
N ALA A 72 -2.29 -3.03 0.23
CA ALA A 72 -2.18 -3.95 -0.89
C ALA A 72 -3.40 -3.90 -1.81
N VAL A 73 -4.60 -3.89 -1.23
CA VAL A 73 -5.87 -3.79 -1.98
C VAL A 73 -5.91 -2.48 -2.77
N PHE A 74 -5.60 -1.35 -2.13
CA PHE A 74 -5.50 -0.05 -2.81
C PHE A 74 -4.40 -0.03 -3.87
N GLY A 75 -3.25 -0.63 -3.59
CA GLY A 75 -2.15 -0.81 -4.54
C GLY A 75 -2.56 -1.53 -5.82
N PHE A 76 -3.24 -2.67 -5.71
CA PHE A 76 -3.74 -3.39 -6.87
C PHE A 76 -4.83 -2.63 -7.62
N ILE A 77 -5.84 -2.11 -6.92
CA ILE A 77 -6.93 -1.35 -7.55
C ILE A 77 -6.38 -0.16 -8.33
N GLY A 78 -5.47 0.60 -7.72
CA GLY A 78 -4.88 1.76 -8.38
C GLY A 78 -3.90 1.37 -9.48
N ALA A 79 -3.18 0.24 -9.39
CA ALA A 79 -2.37 -0.26 -10.52
C ALA A 79 -3.24 -0.45 -11.77
N PHE A 80 -4.35 -1.19 -11.66
CA PHE A 80 -5.24 -1.42 -12.81
C PHE A 80 -5.89 -0.13 -13.31
N LYS A 81 -6.29 0.79 -12.42
CA LYS A 81 -6.86 2.09 -12.83
C LYS A 81 -5.84 3.03 -13.48
N VAL A 82 -4.58 3.01 -13.03
CA VAL A 82 -3.49 3.77 -13.64
C VAL A 82 -3.16 3.22 -15.03
N LYS A 83 -3.22 1.90 -15.24
CA LYS A 83 -3.04 1.29 -16.56
C LYS A 83 -4.13 1.69 -17.55
N SER A 84 -5.37 1.86 -17.09
CA SER A 84 -6.52 2.21 -17.95
C SER A 84 -6.67 3.72 -18.25
N ASP A 85 -5.77 4.58 -17.78
CA ASP A 85 -5.76 6.05 -18.02
C ASP A 85 -7.13 6.73 -17.74
N GLY A 86 -7.85 6.26 -16.71
CA GLY A 86 -9.19 6.73 -16.41
C GLY A 86 -9.25 8.16 -15.82
N PRO A 87 -10.42 8.83 -15.83
CA PRO A 87 -10.60 10.23 -15.42
C PRO A 87 -10.31 10.55 -13.92
N LYS A 88 -9.74 9.62 -13.16
CA LYS A 88 -9.45 9.75 -11.71
C LYS A 88 -8.02 9.34 -11.32
N VAL A 89 -7.12 9.18 -12.29
CA VAL A 89 -5.71 8.80 -12.06
C VAL A 89 -4.97 9.77 -11.13
N LYS A 90 -5.22 11.08 -11.22
CA LYS A 90 -4.59 12.07 -10.32
C LYS A 90 -5.02 11.92 -8.86
N THR A 91 -6.31 11.62 -8.62
CA THR A 91 -6.82 11.35 -7.27
C THR A 91 -6.18 10.09 -6.67
N LEU A 92 -5.98 9.05 -7.48
CA LEU A 92 -5.24 7.85 -7.04
C LEU A 92 -3.79 8.17 -6.71
N GLY A 93 -3.14 9.03 -7.49
CA GLY A 93 -1.79 9.52 -7.18
C GLY A 93 -1.69 10.18 -5.80
N VAL A 94 -2.68 11.01 -5.43
CA VAL A 94 -2.75 11.62 -4.08
C VAL A 94 -2.94 10.55 -3.01
N CYS A 95 -3.86 9.59 -3.23
CA CYS A 95 -4.05 8.47 -2.32
C CYS A 95 -2.75 7.68 -2.10
N PHE A 96 -1.96 7.47 -3.15
CA PHE A 96 -0.67 6.78 -3.04
C PHE A 96 0.41 7.57 -2.32
N ILE A 97 0.40 8.90 -2.41
CA ILE A 97 1.29 9.74 -1.59
C ILE A 97 0.90 9.68 -0.12
N VAL A 98 -0.40 9.75 0.21
CA VAL A 98 -0.86 9.65 1.59
C VAL A 98 -0.58 8.26 2.16
N LEU A 99 -0.92 7.21 1.42
CA LEU A 99 -0.63 5.83 1.81
C LEU A 99 0.88 5.58 1.89
N GLY A 100 1.68 6.07 0.96
CA GLY A 100 3.13 5.92 0.99
C GLY A 100 3.78 6.69 2.14
N GLY A 101 3.34 7.92 2.40
CA GLY A 101 3.85 8.76 3.49
C GLY A 101 3.57 8.18 4.87
N LEU A 102 2.41 7.55 5.07
CA LEU A 102 2.04 6.94 6.35
C LEU A 102 2.87 5.67 6.67
N GLN A 103 3.47 5.03 5.66
CA GLN A 103 4.35 3.85 5.80
C GLN A 103 5.71 4.10 5.15
N VAL A 104 6.21 5.35 5.18
CA VAL A 104 7.47 5.72 4.51
C VAL A 104 8.69 4.94 5.03
N PHE A 105 8.58 4.38 6.22
CA PHE A 105 9.59 3.52 6.84
C PHE A 105 9.68 2.10 6.23
N THR A 106 8.80 1.74 5.28
CA THR A 106 8.81 0.44 4.61
C THR A 106 9.13 0.57 3.12
N ILE A 107 9.74 -0.48 2.54
CA ILE A 107 10.09 -0.53 1.12
C ILE A 107 8.84 -0.36 0.24
N HIS A 108 7.73 -1.00 0.60
CA HIS A 108 6.46 -0.87 -0.12
C HIS A 108 5.85 0.53 0.01
N GLY A 109 5.99 1.20 1.16
CA GLY A 109 5.55 2.59 1.33
C GLY A 109 6.31 3.55 0.41
N ILE A 110 7.63 3.40 0.30
CA ILE A 110 8.46 4.20 -0.62
C ILE A 110 8.04 3.98 -2.07
N LEU A 111 7.79 2.72 -2.47
CA LEU A 111 7.30 2.37 -3.81
C LEU A 111 5.97 3.06 -4.13
N PHE A 112 5.02 3.09 -3.19
CA PHE A 112 3.76 3.81 -3.36
C PHE A 112 3.96 5.33 -3.46
N LEU A 113 4.90 5.88 -2.69
CA LEU A 113 5.20 7.32 -2.71
C LEU A 113 5.77 7.75 -4.08
N ILE A 114 6.73 6.99 -4.60
CA ILE A 114 7.30 7.22 -5.93
C ILE A 114 6.22 7.06 -7.02
N ALA A 115 5.42 6.00 -6.96
CA ALA A 115 4.32 5.80 -7.90
C ALA A 115 3.30 6.95 -7.86
N GLY A 116 2.93 7.41 -6.67
CA GLY A 116 2.01 8.52 -6.48
C GLY A 116 2.54 9.84 -7.06
N ILE A 117 3.80 10.17 -6.78
CA ILE A 117 4.46 11.37 -7.35
C ILE A 117 4.49 11.28 -8.87
N LEU A 118 4.88 10.13 -9.44
CA LEU A 118 4.89 9.93 -10.90
C LEU A 118 3.48 10.08 -11.50
N THR A 119 2.45 9.53 -10.86
CA THR A 119 1.07 9.63 -11.34
C THR A 119 0.53 11.06 -11.31
N ILE A 120 0.97 11.91 -10.37
CA ILE A 120 0.56 13.34 -10.29
C ILE A 120 1.38 14.23 -11.23
N THR A 121 2.70 14.05 -11.26
CA THR A 121 3.63 14.94 -11.95
C THR A 121 3.67 14.72 -13.46
N LYS A 122 3.24 13.55 -13.93
CA LYS A 122 3.17 13.26 -15.36
C LYS A 122 2.06 14.08 -15.99
N LYS A 123 2.47 15.12 -16.74
CA LYS A 123 1.57 15.92 -17.56
C LYS A 123 0.76 14.96 -18.44
N GLU A 124 -0.57 15.04 -18.35
CA GLU A 124 -1.43 14.54 -19.40
C GLU A 124 -0.94 15.20 -20.68
N TYR A 125 -0.37 14.40 -21.59
CA TYR A 125 -0.21 14.85 -22.95
C TYR A 125 -1.64 15.03 -23.46
N LYS A 126 -2.21 16.23 -23.25
CA LYS A 126 -3.35 16.67 -24.02
C LYS A 126 -2.86 16.59 -25.45
N THR A 127 -3.21 15.51 -26.13
CA THR A 127 -3.38 15.55 -27.57
C THR A 127 -4.42 16.64 -27.76
N ASN A 128 -3.96 17.88 -27.94
CA ASN A 128 -4.71 18.84 -28.72
C ASN A 128 -4.73 18.25 -30.12
N SER A 129 -5.61 17.28 -30.36
CA SER A 129 -6.15 17.06 -31.68
C SER A 129 -6.96 18.32 -31.98
N LYS A 130 -6.26 19.34 -32.48
CA LYS A 130 -6.89 20.21 -33.48
C LYS A 130 -7.10 19.33 -34.72
N GLU A 131 -8.14 18.49 -34.66
CA GLU A 131 -8.89 18.16 -35.86
C GLU A 131 -9.61 19.44 -36.26
N ASP A 132 -9.02 20.19 -37.18
CA ASP A 132 -9.64 21.18 -38.08
C ASP A 132 -8.62 22.25 -38.47
N GLU A 133 -7.64 21.89 -39.28
CA GLU A 133 -7.17 22.79 -40.33
C GLU A 133 -7.00 21.95 -41.59
N GLY A 134 -8.08 21.88 -42.36
CA GLY A 134 -8.06 21.30 -43.70
C GLY A 134 -7.03 22.03 -44.56
N THR A 135 -5.95 21.34 -44.92
CA THR A 135 -5.09 21.75 -46.03
C THR A 135 -5.84 21.51 -47.33
N LYS A 136 -6.73 22.45 -47.69
CA LYS A 136 -6.97 22.80 -49.08
C LYS A 136 -6.03 23.95 -49.42
N TRP A 137 -5.03 23.65 -50.24
CA TRP A 137 -4.38 24.65 -51.07
C TRP A 137 -4.55 24.14 -52.50
N GLU A 138 -5.48 24.78 -53.21
CA GLU A 138 -5.50 24.84 -54.68
C GLU A 138 -4.24 25.58 -55.18
#